data_AF-A0AAV5C3Z3-F1
#
_entry.id   AF-A0AAV5C3Z3-F1
#
_cell.length_a   1.000
_cell.length_b   1.000
_cell.length_c   1.000
_cell.angle_alpha   90.00
_cell.angle_beta   90.00
_cell.angle_gamma   90.00
#
_symmetry.space_group_name_H-M   'P 1'
#
loop_
_entity.id
_entity.type
_entity.pdbx_description
1 polymer ?
#
loop_
_entity_poly.entity_id
_entity_poly.type
_entity_poly.pdbx_seq_one_letter_code
_entity_poly.pdbx_strand_id
1 'polypeptide(L)'
;MHRFDAVPLLKGGGAVEHRGKQVAWWGTGCGDEADEDAAGFNIIDGAAAETLRKRPVISVHTESNGAAAVGNGEASVGARHGRVVETDPYEPVSPSARLVEDFYIVVVIGIGTPVNLPVSRAGIEAQLARYPRFRSIQVKDGSGNPCWVPTTVNLDDHIIYPKLDAAAVARDPDKAVEDYVASLSTLPMDETRPLWEFHVLDFPTSEAAATTAIRVHHSLGDGMSLLTLLMACTRSAADPERLPAMPPLPTRTGALWAPPRPKASAGVVAFAAWAWSFVVLAWHTVVDVASFFATVMFLKDPHTLFKRVNREEFQRKRLVHRGLSLDDVKLVKNAMNCTVNDVLVGVTYAALSRYYFRKTGDADTSKEIRVRSILLVNLRPTTSLHACLEMIESGNEKDVKWGNELGFIILPFHIGLHDDPLQYVRKAKKIVDRKKSSLEVVFTHLAAEVILKLFGLKAAAATFHRMISHTTISFSNMIGPVEQVEFCGHPVVFIAPSGYGPPEALTVNFQSYVNTIMVNLAVDEAQFPDSHQLLDDFAESLRLIRDAASSLGKNPRND
;
A
#
# COMPACT_ATOMS: atom_id res chain seq x y z
N MET A 1 65.83 -33.81 -7.78
CA MET A 1 66.61 -33.13 -6.71
C MET A 1 66.45 -31.63 -6.93
N HIS A 2 66.09 -30.87 -5.88
CA HIS A 2 66.03 -29.38 -5.74
C HIS A 2 65.88 -28.49 -7.00
N ARG A 3 64.72 -27.79 -7.13
CA ARG A 3 64.48 -26.36 -6.77
C ARG A 3 65.17 -25.32 -7.68
N PHE A 4 64.37 -24.42 -8.26
CA PHE A 4 64.37 -22.97 -7.94
C PHE A 4 63.06 -22.33 -8.45
N ASP A 5 62.81 -21.07 -8.10
CA ASP A 5 61.45 -20.50 -7.93
C ASP A 5 60.95 -19.58 -9.06
N ALA A 6 59.62 -19.39 -9.14
CA ALA A 6 58.98 -18.28 -9.87
C ALA A 6 57.63 -17.86 -9.26
N VAL A 7 57.34 -16.55 -9.29
CA VAL A 7 56.23 -15.83 -8.63
C VAL A 7 54.84 -16.14 -9.23
N PRO A 8 53.75 -16.19 -8.45
CA PRO A 8 52.39 -16.33 -8.98
C PRO A 8 51.82 -15.00 -9.50
N LEU A 9 51.10 -15.04 -10.63
CA LEU A 9 50.37 -13.89 -11.20
C LEU A 9 48.89 -14.22 -11.44
N LEU A 10 48.04 -13.38 -10.83
CA LEU A 10 46.66 -13.03 -11.18
C LEU A 10 45.85 -13.96 -12.11
N LYS A 11 44.82 -14.60 -11.54
CA LYS A 11 43.53 -14.78 -12.23
C LYS A 11 42.38 -14.30 -11.34
N GLY A 12 41.93 -13.08 -11.60
CA GLY A 12 40.64 -12.60 -11.11
C GLY A 12 39.50 -13.24 -11.92
N GLY A 13 38.37 -13.49 -11.26
CA GLY A 13 37.21 -14.18 -11.84
C GLY A 13 36.01 -14.15 -10.91
N GLY A 14 35.59 -12.96 -10.48
CA GLY A 14 34.46 -12.79 -9.58
C GLY A 14 33.15 -13.22 -10.23
N ALA A 15 32.48 -14.22 -9.67
CA ALA A 15 31.16 -14.63 -10.10
C ALA A 15 30.10 -13.62 -9.64
N VAL A 16 29.30 -13.10 -10.58
CA VAL A 16 28.19 -12.20 -10.26
C VAL A 16 27.01 -13.02 -9.73
N GLU A 17 26.81 -12.99 -8.41
CA GLU A 17 25.67 -13.62 -7.76
C GLU A 17 24.37 -12.84 -8.06
N HIS A 18 23.60 -13.30 -9.06
CA HIS A 18 22.27 -12.78 -9.34
C HIS A 18 21.27 -13.17 -8.23
N ARG A 19 21.21 -12.35 -7.17
CA ARG A 19 20.14 -12.43 -6.15
C ARG A 19 18.78 -12.17 -6.79
N GLY A 20 17.93 -13.20 -6.85
CA GLY A 20 16.61 -13.11 -7.47
C GLY A 20 15.64 -12.24 -6.68
N LYS A 21 14.85 -11.40 -7.38
CA LYS A 21 13.74 -10.64 -6.78
C LYS A 21 12.72 -11.62 -6.18
N GLN A 22 12.36 -11.43 -4.91
CA GLN A 22 11.27 -12.16 -4.27
C GLN A 22 9.93 -11.44 -4.52
N VAL A 23 8.83 -12.18 -4.51
CA VAL A 23 7.47 -11.62 -4.51
C VAL A 23 6.81 -12.05 -3.20
N ALA A 24 6.34 -11.09 -2.41
CA ALA A 24 5.85 -11.32 -1.05
C ALA A 24 4.33 -11.16 -0.94
N TRP A 25 3.65 -12.21 -0.47
CA TRP A 25 2.26 -12.15 -0.03
C TRP A 25 2.24 -12.01 1.50
N TRP A 26 2.19 -10.77 2.00
CA TRP A 26 2.33 -10.45 3.43
C TRP A 26 1.12 -10.90 4.25
N GLY A 27 1.31 -11.58 5.39
CA GLY A 27 0.23 -11.92 6.33
C GLY A 27 0.42 -13.22 7.10
N THR A 28 1.50 -13.37 7.88
CA THR A 28 1.78 -14.60 8.67
C THR A 28 2.39 -14.33 10.05
N GLY A 29 1.61 -13.77 10.98
CA GLY A 29 1.82 -13.91 12.43
C GLY A 29 1.94 -12.60 13.25
N CYS A 30 1.18 -12.52 14.33
CA CYS A 30 1.49 -11.94 15.65
C CYS A 30 0.28 -12.15 16.59
N GLY A 31 0.38 -11.76 17.87
CA GLY A 31 -0.62 -11.99 18.92
C GLY A 31 -0.83 -10.80 19.87
N ASP A 32 -2.06 -10.55 20.36
CA ASP A 32 -2.56 -10.92 21.73
C ASP A 32 -1.95 -9.98 22.82
N GLU A 33 -2.60 -9.20 23.71
CA GLU A 33 -3.98 -8.83 24.20
C GLU A 33 -3.81 -7.49 25.02
N ALA A 34 -4.75 -6.62 25.43
CA ALA A 34 -6.22 -6.35 25.29
C ALA A 34 -6.56 -4.87 25.75
N ASP A 35 -7.80 -4.54 26.12
CA ASP A 35 -8.43 -3.19 26.28
C ASP A 35 -8.63 -2.62 27.73
N GLU A 36 -9.05 -1.33 27.87
CA GLU A 36 -10.24 -0.86 28.66
C GLU A 36 -10.57 0.68 28.57
N ASP A 37 -11.79 1.02 28.12
CA ASP A 37 -12.80 2.09 28.48
C ASP A 37 -12.47 3.40 29.28
N ALA A 38 -13.26 4.52 29.22
CA ALA A 38 -14.30 5.05 28.29
C ALA A 38 -14.81 6.48 28.67
N ALA A 39 -15.43 7.21 27.70
CA ALA A 39 -16.38 8.37 27.81
C ALA A 39 -15.94 9.73 28.46
N GLY A 40 -16.48 10.92 28.08
CA GLY A 40 -17.40 11.31 26.99
C GLY A 40 -17.98 12.76 27.10
N PHE A 41 -18.90 13.13 26.18
CA PHE A 41 -19.88 14.27 26.20
C PHE A 41 -19.54 15.73 25.74
N ASN A 42 -19.95 16.05 24.49
CA ASN A 42 -20.96 17.07 24.07
C ASN A 42 -20.68 18.58 23.74
N ILE A 43 -20.90 18.93 22.44
CA ILE A 43 -21.77 20.03 21.87
C ILE A 43 -21.24 21.52 22.02
N ILE A 44 -21.35 22.55 21.13
CA ILE A 44 -22.30 23.01 20.05
C ILE A 44 -21.65 23.91 18.94
N ASP A 45 -22.37 24.10 17.81
CA ASP A 45 -22.52 25.20 16.80
C ASP A 45 -21.41 26.28 16.51
N GLY A 46 -21.15 26.72 15.26
CA GLY A 46 -21.61 26.22 13.94
C GLY A 46 -21.26 27.06 12.66
N ALA A 47 -21.43 26.42 11.48
CA ALA A 47 -21.69 26.89 10.09
C ALA A 47 -20.71 27.71 9.17
N ALA A 48 -20.79 27.39 7.85
CA ALA A 48 -20.37 28.09 6.60
C ALA A 48 -18.84 28.25 6.28
N ALA A 49 -18.27 27.78 5.15
CA ALA A 49 -18.52 27.94 3.68
C ALA A 49 -17.88 29.24 3.06
N GLU A 50 -17.36 29.31 1.83
CA GLU A 50 -17.53 28.47 0.61
C GLU A 50 -16.41 28.64 -0.47
N THR A 51 -16.31 27.70 -1.43
CA THR A 51 -15.69 27.76 -2.79
C THR A 51 -14.16 27.89 -3.05
N LEU A 52 -13.72 27.16 -4.09
CA LEU A 52 -12.36 27.11 -4.68
C LEU A 52 -12.25 27.89 -6.02
N ARG A 53 -11.03 28.27 -6.42
CA ARG A 53 -10.67 28.61 -7.82
C ARG A 53 -9.38 27.89 -8.24
N LYS A 54 -9.34 27.40 -9.48
CA LYS A 54 -8.18 26.71 -10.08
C LYS A 54 -7.01 27.68 -10.34
N ARG A 55 -5.77 27.17 -10.26
CA ARG A 55 -4.51 27.90 -10.50
C ARG A 55 -3.81 27.43 -11.81
N PRO A 56 -2.90 28.23 -12.40
CA PRO A 56 -2.10 27.87 -13.57
C PRO A 56 -0.73 27.24 -13.21
N VAL A 57 -0.07 26.66 -14.22
CA VAL A 57 1.27 26.05 -14.14
C VAL A 57 2.38 27.13 -14.07
N ILE A 58 3.46 26.86 -13.34
CA ILE A 58 4.65 27.72 -13.24
C ILE A 58 5.86 27.01 -13.87
N SER A 59 6.64 27.75 -14.66
CA SER A 59 7.96 27.36 -15.16
C SER A 59 8.99 28.41 -14.77
N VAL A 60 10.08 28.03 -14.11
CA VAL A 60 11.14 28.96 -13.69
C VAL A 60 12.28 28.95 -14.70
N HIS A 61 12.63 30.11 -15.24
CA HIS A 61 13.90 30.35 -15.90
C HIS A 61 14.85 31.07 -14.93
N THR A 62 16.08 30.58 -14.81
CA THR A 62 17.14 31.21 -14.02
C THR A 62 18.00 32.10 -14.91
N GLU A 63 17.99 33.41 -14.65
CA GLU A 63 18.98 34.33 -15.24
C GLU A 63 20.31 34.24 -14.49
N SER A 64 21.42 34.27 -15.23
CA SER A 64 22.77 34.28 -14.67
C SER A 64 23.42 35.66 -14.83
N ASN A 65 23.61 36.36 -13.71
CA ASN A 65 24.46 37.55 -13.65
C ASN A 65 25.88 37.14 -13.21
N GLY A 66 26.90 37.59 -13.95
CA GLY A 66 28.30 37.29 -13.68
C GLY A 66 29.14 38.54 -13.42
N ALA A 67 30.34 38.33 -12.89
CA ALA A 67 31.42 39.31 -12.83
C ALA A 67 32.76 38.58 -13.03
N ALA A 68 33.70 39.22 -13.71
CA ALA A 68 34.96 38.59 -14.12
C ALA A 68 36.20 39.21 -13.45
N ALA A 69 37.25 38.40 -13.30
CA ALA A 69 38.62 38.86 -13.05
C ALA A 69 39.57 38.02 -13.89
N VAL A 70 40.56 38.66 -14.53
CA VAL A 70 41.50 38.03 -15.47
C VAL A 70 42.90 37.97 -14.84
N GLY A 71 43.57 36.82 -14.98
CA GLY A 71 44.97 36.64 -14.62
C GLY A 71 45.61 35.56 -15.48
N ASN A 72 46.62 35.92 -16.29
CA ASN A 72 47.30 34.99 -17.18
C ASN A 72 48.39 34.18 -16.45
N GLY A 73 48.57 32.92 -16.86
CA GLY A 73 49.67 32.07 -16.42
C GLY A 73 49.69 30.74 -17.17
N GLU A 74 50.49 30.65 -18.24
CA GLU A 74 50.65 29.42 -19.01
C GLU A 74 51.57 28.42 -18.31
N ALA A 75 51.13 27.17 -18.14
CA ALA A 75 51.97 26.03 -17.82
C ALA A 75 51.36 24.74 -18.40
N SER A 76 51.95 24.22 -19.48
CA SER A 76 51.39 23.09 -20.24
C SER A 76 51.99 21.74 -19.82
N VAL A 77 51.20 20.92 -19.12
CA VAL A 77 51.47 19.48 -18.96
C VAL A 77 50.16 18.70 -19.17
N GLY A 78 50.17 17.73 -20.07
CA GLY A 78 48.96 17.01 -20.47
C GLY A 78 48.47 16.00 -19.43
N ALA A 79 47.25 16.18 -18.94
CA ALA A 79 46.52 15.20 -18.13
C ALA A 79 45.53 14.39 -19.00
N ARG A 80 45.31 13.12 -18.65
CA ARG A 80 44.42 12.21 -19.40
C ARG A 80 42.96 12.65 -19.27
N HIS A 81 42.14 12.39 -20.29
CA HIS A 81 40.69 12.48 -20.21
C HIS A 81 40.13 11.46 -19.20
N GLY A 82 40.11 11.82 -17.92
CA GLY A 82 39.17 11.27 -16.96
C GLY A 82 37.79 11.83 -17.29
N ARG A 83 36.87 10.96 -17.71
CA ARG A 83 35.46 11.35 -17.82
C ARG A 83 34.95 11.57 -16.38
N VAL A 84 34.91 12.82 -15.95
CA VAL A 84 34.07 13.21 -14.82
C VAL A 84 32.65 12.83 -15.22
N VAL A 85 32.05 11.88 -14.52
CA VAL A 85 30.62 11.67 -14.60
C VAL A 85 30.02 12.81 -13.79
N GLU A 86 29.56 13.84 -14.50
CA GLU A 86 28.69 14.85 -13.89
C GLU A 86 27.50 14.10 -13.28
N THR A 87 27.45 14.12 -11.96
CA THR A 87 26.38 13.50 -11.19
C THR A 87 25.25 14.51 -11.21
N ASP A 88 24.31 14.27 -12.12
CA ASP A 88 23.12 15.09 -12.31
C ASP A 88 22.47 15.35 -10.93
N PRO A 89 22.35 16.61 -10.46
CA PRO A 89 22.03 16.92 -9.06
C PRO A 89 20.57 16.65 -8.68
N TYR A 90 19.85 15.91 -9.51
CA TYR A 90 18.41 15.66 -9.44
C TYR A 90 18.14 14.17 -9.28
N GLU A 91 17.50 13.76 -8.19
CA GLU A 91 17.10 12.36 -8.03
C GLU A 91 15.83 12.08 -8.86
N PRO A 92 15.84 11.15 -9.84
CA PRO A 92 14.67 10.92 -10.69
C PRO A 92 13.51 10.28 -9.90
N VAL A 93 12.28 10.73 -10.16
CA VAL A 93 11.08 10.09 -9.58
C VAL A 93 10.98 8.64 -10.09
N SER A 94 10.65 7.70 -9.18
CA SER A 94 10.72 6.26 -9.51
C SER A 94 9.80 5.88 -10.69
N PRO A 95 10.16 4.88 -11.50
CA PRO A 95 9.40 4.49 -12.69
C PRO A 95 7.88 4.35 -12.47
N SER A 96 7.46 3.71 -11.37
CA SER A 96 6.04 3.53 -11.03
C SER A 96 5.42 4.78 -10.40
N ALA A 97 6.20 5.60 -9.68
CA ALA A 97 5.76 6.88 -9.12
C ALA A 97 5.46 7.93 -10.21
N ARG A 98 5.97 7.73 -11.43
CA ARG A 98 5.67 8.57 -12.61
C ARG A 98 4.36 8.19 -13.32
N LEU A 99 3.70 7.09 -12.94
CA LEU A 99 2.47 6.60 -13.57
C LEU A 99 1.19 7.02 -12.84
N VAL A 100 1.32 7.82 -11.77
CA VAL A 100 0.30 8.03 -10.74
C VAL A 100 0.08 9.53 -10.46
N GLU A 101 -0.04 10.34 -11.52
CA GLU A 101 -0.08 11.82 -11.45
C GLU A 101 -1.23 12.41 -10.61
N ASP A 102 -2.33 11.67 -10.39
CA ASP A 102 -3.49 12.07 -9.57
C ASP A 102 -3.81 11.07 -8.43
N PHE A 103 -2.83 10.27 -7.96
CA PHE A 103 -3.07 9.25 -6.92
C PHE A 103 -2.57 9.75 -5.56
N TYR A 104 -3.48 9.81 -4.59
CA TYR A 104 -3.21 10.20 -3.21
C TYR A 104 -3.55 9.06 -2.25
N ILE A 105 -2.76 8.94 -1.19
CA ILE A 105 -3.00 8.06 -0.05
C ILE A 105 -3.42 8.95 1.13
N VAL A 106 -4.43 8.52 1.87
CA VAL A 106 -4.86 9.14 3.12
C VAL A 106 -4.77 8.10 4.23
N VAL A 107 -3.97 8.37 5.25
CA VAL A 107 -3.86 7.56 6.45
C VAL A 107 -4.60 8.27 7.57
N VAL A 108 -5.77 7.75 7.95
CA VAL A 108 -6.49 8.21 9.13
C VAL A 108 -5.90 7.50 10.35
N ILE A 109 -5.57 8.24 11.41
CA ILE A 109 -4.96 7.74 12.63
C ILE A 109 -5.76 8.27 13.82
N GLY A 110 -6.38 7.35 14.56
CA GLY A 110 -7.02 7.67 15.84
C GLY A 110 -5.97 7.87 16.92
N ILE A 111 -6.11 8.94 17.72
CA ILE A 111 -5.19 9.32 18.79
C ILE A 111 -5.91 9.19 20.14
N GLY A 112 -5.27 8.52 21.11
CA GLY A 112 -5.84 8.21 22.42
C GLY A 112 -5.87 9.39 23.40
N THR A 113 -5.30 10.53 23.02
CA THR A 113 -5.29 11.78 23.82
C THR A 113 -5.59 13.00 22.93
N PRO A 114 -6.11 14.11 23.50
CA PRO A 114 -6.15 15.40 22.81
C PRO A 114 -4.76 15.86 22.36
N VAL A 115 -4.69 16.63 21.27
CA VAL A 115 -3.42 16.91 20.58
C VAL A 115 -2.67 18.07 21.23
N ASN A 116 -1.56 17.75 21.89
CA ASN A 116 -0.57 18.71 22.36
C ASN A 116 0.19 19.30 21.16
N LEU A 117 -0.28 20.45 20.66
CA LEU A 117 0.22 21.06 19.41
C LEU A 117 1.75 21.30 19.39
N PRO A 118 2.39 21.83 20.46
CA PRO A 118 3.85 21.93 20.52
C PRO A 118 4.58 20.58 20.38
N VAL A 119 4.13 19.54 21.08
CA VAL A 119 4.74 18.20 21.02
C VAL A 119 4.49 17.55 19.66
N SER A 120 3.28 17.65 19.13
CA SER A 120 2.91 17.16 17.79
C SER A 120 3.79 17.81 16.71
N ARG A 121 3.94 19.14 16.71
CA ARG A 121 4.78 19.87 15.75
C ARG A 121 6.24 19.45 15.84
N ALA A 122 6.82 19.39 17.05
CA ALA A 122 8.20 18.98 17.25
C ALA A 122 8.44 17.52 16.82
N GLY A 123 7.47 16.64 17.06
CA GLY A 123 7.46 15.26 16.55
C GLY A 123 7.46 15.22 15.02
N ILE A 124 6.53 15.93 14.36
CA ILE A 124 6.46 16.00 12.89
C ILE A 124 7.77 16.54 12.30
N GLU A 125 8.38 17.56 12.91
CA GLU A 125 9.67 18.10 12.48
C GLU A 125 10.81 17.08 12.57
N ALA A 126 10.98 16.46 13.74
CA ALA A 126 12.08 15.55 14.02
C ALA A 126 11.92 14.15 13.39
N GLN A 127 10.69 13.67 13.23
CA GLN A 127 10.38 12.30 12.84
C GLN A 127 10.02 12.19 11.35
N LEU A 128 9.09 13.01 10.86
CA LEU A 128 8.61 12.98 9.47
C LEU A 128 9.49 13.86 8.55
N ALA A 129 9.66 15.13 8.92
CA ALA A 129 10.35 16.13 8.09
C ALA A 129 11.88 16.00 8.11
N ARG A 130 12.48 15.05 8.83
CA ARG A 130 13.91 14.72 8.68
C ARG A 130 14.24 14.08 7.33
N TYR A 131 13.33 13.29 6.76
CA TYR A 131 13.64 12.43 5.61
C TYR A 131 13.76 13.21 4.30
N PRO A 132 14.83 13.01 3.48
CA PRO A 132 15.06 13.78 2.25
C PRO A 132 13.86 13.83 1.29
N ARG A 133 13.15 12.70 1.13
CA ARG A 133 11.95 12.59 0.28
C ARG A 133 10.81 13.51 0.75
N PHE A 134 10.63 13.68 2.07
CA PHE A 134 9.61 14.54 2.68
C PHE A 134 10.05 16.01 2.77
N ARG A 135 11.31 16.30 2.46
CA ARG A 135 11.89 17.64 2.27
C ARG A 135 12.05 18.02 0.80
N SER A 136 11.43 17.30 -0.14
CA SER A 136 11.63 17.50 -1.59
C SER A 136 10.33 17.85 -2.32
N ILE A 137 10.45 18.75 -3.29
CA ILE A 137 9.42 19.04 -4.30
C ILE A 137 9.69 18.25 -5.59
N GLN A 138 8.68 18.11 -6.44
CA GLN A 138 8.87 17.62 -7.80
C GLN A 138 9.05 18.78 -8.77
N VAL A 139 10.11 18.74 -9.57
CA VAL A 139 10.31 19.64 -10.72
C VAL A 139 10.49 18.80 -11.98
N LYS A 140 10.42 19.42 -13.16
CA LYS A 140 10.66 18.73 -14.43
C LYS A 140 12.05 19.08 -14.98
N ASP A 141 12.81 18.06 -15.35
CA ASP A 141 14.12 18.21 -15.98
C ASP A 141 14.02 18.83 -17.39
N GLY A 142 15.15 19.12 -18.02
CA GLY A 142 15.20 19.66 -19.39
C GLY A 142 14.65 18.72 -20.49
N SER A 143 14.31 17.47 -20.15
CA SER A 143 13.63 16.49 -21.00
C SER A 143 12.15 16.28 -20.63
N GLY A 144 11.63 17.01 -19.64
CA GLY A 144 10.26 16.90 -19.14
C GLY A 144 9.99 15.73 -18.18
N ASN A 145 11.01 15.00 -17.71
CA ASN A 145 10.84 13.98 -16.67
C ASN A 145 10.73 14.64 -15.29
N PRO A 146 9.87 14.15 -14.38
CA PRO A 146 9.86 14.65 -13.02
C PRO A 146 11.05 14.09 -12.20
N CYS A 147 11.69 14.96 -11.44
CA CYS A 147 12.77 14.68 -10.50
C CYS A 147 12.53 15.38 -9.15
N TRP A 148 13.17 14.89 -8.10
CA TRP A 148 13.11 15.45 -6.75
C TRP A 148 14.18 16.52 -6.55
N VAL A 149 13.78 17.67 -6.02
CA VAL A 149 14.67 18.76 -5.58
C VAL A 149 14.44 19.03 -4.09
N PRO A 150 15.49 18.99 -3.25
CA PRO A 150 15.41 19.38 -1.85
C PRO A 150 14.97 20.85 -1.68
N THR A 151 14.12 21.10 -0.69
CA THR A 151 13.63 22.42 -0.32
C THR A 151 13.65 22.62 1.20
N THR A 152 13.32 23.84 1.65
CA THR A 152 13.03 24.12 3.06
C THR A 152 11.55 23.85 3.32
N VAL A 153 11.27 23.06 4.36
CA VAL A 153 9.90 22.75 4.80
C VAL A 153 9.43 23.86 5.73
N ASN A 154 8.24 24.42 5.48
CA ASN A 154 7.54 25.28 6.45
C ASN A 154 6.38 24.48 7.07
N LEU A 155 6.44 24.14 8.35
CA LEU A 155 5.44 23.27 8.97
C LEU A 155 4.05 23.90 9.03
N ASP A 156 3.94 25.23 9.10
CA ASP A 156 2.65 25.94 9.04
C ASP A 156 1.95 25.84 7.67
N ASP A 157 2.70 25.46 6.63
CA ASP A 157 2.19 25.22 5.29
C ASP A 157 1.75 23.76 5.05
N HIS A 158 1.97 22.86 6.02
CA HIS A 158 1.64 21.43 5.96
C HIS A 158 0.72 20.95 7.10
N ILE A 159 0.80 21.52 8.30
CA ILE A 159 -0.04 21.14 9.45
C ILE A 159 -1.34 21.96 9.40
N ILE A 160 -2.46 21.29 9.09
CA ILE A 160 -3.74 21.92 8.77
C ILE A 160 -4.76 21.65 9.87
N TYR A 161 -5.30 22.74 10.44
CA TYR A 161 -6.40 22.72 11.41
C TYR A 161 -7.70 23.11 10.71
N PRO A 162 -8.55 22.16 10.28
CA PRO A 162 -9.78 22.47 9.57
C PRO A 162 -10.81 23.14 10.48
N LYS A 163 -11.40 24.23 9.98
CA LYS A 163 -12.58 24.84 10.60
C LYS A 163 -13.82 24.07 10.17
N LEU A 164 -14.27 23.14 11.01
CA LEU A 164 -15.51 22.40 10.80
C LEU A 164 -16.72 23.13 11.39
N ASP A 165 -17.90 22.78 10.91
CA ASP A 165 -19.17 23.16 11.51
C ASP A 165 -19.32 22.47 12.87
N ALA A 166 -19.17 23.22 13.96
CA ALA A 166 -19.32 22.68 15.31
C ALA A 166 -20.74 22.15 15.58
N ALA A 167 -21.77 22.54 14.82
CA ALA A 167 -23.12 21.95 14.89
C ALA A 167 -23.14 20.52 14.34
N ALA A 168 -22.32 20.24 13.33
CA ALA A 168 -22.14 18.92 12.76
C ALA A 168 -21.27 18.04 13.67
N VAL A 169 -20.13 18.54 14.12
CA VAL A 169 -19.24 17.84 15.07
C VAL A 169 -20.00 17.49 16.36
N ALA A 170 -20.75 18.43 16.92
CA ALA A 170 -21.58 18.23 18.12
C ALA A 170 -22.61 17.10 18.01
N ARG A 171 -23.13 16.87 16.80
CA ARG A 171 -24.23 15.94 16.52
C ARG A 171 -23.73 14.54 16.15
N ASP A 172 -22.61 14.48 15.46
CA ASP A 172 -22.07 13.26 14.84
C ASP A 172 -20.57 13.47 14.56
N PRO A 173 -19.68 13.30 15.57
CA PRO A 173 -18.26 13.64 15.44
C PRO A 173 -17.54 12.73 14.44
N ASP A 174 -17.84 11.44 14.48
CA ASP A 174 -17.31 10.41 13.58
C ASP A 174 -17.62 10.76 12.11
N LYS A 175 -18.88 11.11 11.81
CA LYS A 175 -19.25 11.59 10.48
C LYS A 175 -18.60 12.93 10.13
N ALA A 176 -18.40 13.83 11.08
CA ALA A 176 -17.70 15.08 10.81
C ALA A 176 -16.23 14.85 10.40
N VAL A 177 -15.56 13.84 10.97
CA VAL A 177 -14.26 13.35 10.51
C VAL A 177 -14.37 12.74 9.11
N GLU A 178 -15.31 11.82 8.86
CA GLU A 178 -15.48 11.21 7.53
C GLU A 178 -15.80 12.23 6.43
N ASP A 179 -16.71 13.17 6.69
CA ASP A 179 -17.12 14.19 5.74
C ASP A 179 -15.93 15.10 5.40
N TYR A 180 -15.09 15.43 6.39
CA TYR A 180 -13.86 16.17 6.16
C TYR A 180 -12.83 15.35 5.37
N VAL A 181 -12.54 14.11 5.79
CA VAL A 181 -11.60 13.21 5.10
C VAL A 181 -12.04 12.94 3.66
N ALA A 182 -13.34 12.77 3.42
CA ALA A 182 -13.91 12.65 2.09
C ALA A 182 -13.77 13.94 1.26
N SER A 183 -13.75 15.13 1.89
CA SER A 183 -13.52 16.40 1.20
C SER A 183 -12.11 16.48 0.60
N LEU A 184 -11.10 15.89 1.25
CA LEU A 184 -9.70 15.87 0.80
C LEU A 184 -9.55 15.25 -0.60
N SER A 185 -10.45 14.34 -0.99
CA SER A 185 -10.48 13.77 -2.34
C SER A 185 -10.78 14.81 -3.43
N THR A 186 -11.50 15.89 -3.12
CA THR A 186 -11.92 16.94 -4.07
C THR A 186 -11.12 18.24 -3.97
N LEU A 187 -10.29 18.39 -2.94
CA LEU A 187 -9.36 19.52 -2.82
C LEU A 187 -8.12 19.30 -3.70
N PRO A 188 -7.49 20.34 -4.27
CA PRO A 188 -6.14 20.21 -4.82
C PRO A 188 -5.10 19.98 -3.71
N MET A 189 -3.87 19.62 -4.09
CA MET A 189 -2.66 19.71 -3.26
C MET A 189 -1.73 20.76 -3.89
N ASP A 190 -0.93 21.48 -3.11
CA ASP A 190 -0.03 22.50 -3.64
C ASP A 190 1.34 21.88 -4.04
N GLU A 191 1.48 21.56 -5.33
CA GLU A 191 2.70 20.98 -5.93
C GLU A 191 3.96 21.84 -5.76
N THR A 192 3.85 23.12 -5.36
CA THR A 192 5.02 23.97 -5.05
C THR A 192 5.68 23.62 -3.71
N ARG A 193 5.07 22.70 -2.96
CA ARG A 193 5.47 22.25 -1.61
C ARG A 193 5.76 20.74 -1.62
N PRO A 194 6.50 20.20 -0.63
CA PRO A 194 6.57 18.77 -0.42
C PRO A 194 5.16 18.14 -0.37
N LEU A 195 4.97 17.02 -1.06
CA LEU A 195 3.63 16.54 -1.44
C LEU A 195 2.89 15.77 -0.31
N TRP A 196 2.84 16.38 0.87
CA TRP A 196 2.16 15.85 2.06
C TRP A 196 1.47 16.95 2.87
N GLU A 197 0.33 16.61 3.46
CA GLU A 197 -0.48 17.47 4.33
C GLU A 197 -0.85 16.65 5.58
N PHE A 198 -0.83 17.29 6.75
CA PHE A 198 -1.10 16.68 8.05
C PHE A 198 -2.30 17.38 8.69
N HIS A 199 -3.48 16.79 8.58
CA HIS A 199 -4.73 17.40 9.05
C HIS A 199 -5.04 16.95 10.48
N VAL A 200 -5.34 17.90 11.38
CA VAL A 200 -5.56 17.63 12.82
C VAL A 200 -7.00 17.93 13.21
N LEU A 201 -7.73 16.90 13.62
CA LEU A 201 -9.12 16.97 14.09
C LEU A 201 -9.13 16.70 15.61
N ASP A 202 -8.83 17.75 16.37
CA ASP A 202 -8.68 17.71 17.83
C ASP A 202 -10.03 17.78 18.55
N PHE A 203 -10.82 16.71 18.39
CA PHE A 203 -12.07 16.47 19.11
C PHE A 203 -12.37 14.96 19.18
N PRO A 204 -13.07 14.49 20.23
CA PRO A 204 -13.34 13.07 20.41
C PRO A 204 -14.39 12.54 19.43
N THR A 205 -14.18 11.29 19.01
CA THR A 205 -15.10 10.46 18.21
C THR A 205 -15.49 9.21 19.02
N SER A 206 -16.21 8.25 18.43
CA SER A 206 -16.53 6.98 19.08
C SER A 206 -15.31 6.07 19.30
N GLU A 207 -14.25 6.22 18.49
CA GLU A 207 -13.03 5.38 18.53
C GLU A 207 -11.77 6.09 19.07
N ALA A 208 -11.75 7.42 19.20
CA ALA A 208 -10.53 8.16 19.56
C ALA A 208 -10.80 9.50 20.28
N ALA A 209 -9.82 9.99 21.05
CA ALA A 209 -9.90 11.30 21.72
C ALA A 209 -9.60 12.48 20.76
N ALA A 210 -8.83 12.22 19.72
CA ALA A 210 -8.63 13.09 18.56
C ALA A 210 -8.33 12.23 17.32
N THR A 211 -8.47 12.78 16.11
CA THR A 211 -8.09 12.10 14.86
C THR A 211 -7.09 12.94 14.07
N THR A 212 -6.11 12.30 13.44
CA THR A 212 -5.29 12.94 12.41
C THR A 212 -5.48 12.24 11.07
N ALA A 213 -5.36 12.99 9.97
CA ALA A 213 -5.35 12.44 8.62
C ALA A 213 -4.07 12.88 7.92
N ILE A 214 -3.22 11.93 7.54
CA ILE A 214 -2.00 12.20 6.77
C ILE A 214 -2.32 11.97 5.30
N ARG A 215 -2.38 13.04 4.52
CA ARG A 215 -2.65 13.03 3.08
C ARG A 215 -1.33 13.14 2.34
N VAL A 216 -0.97 12.16 1.53
CA VAL A 216 0.31 12.13 0.79
C VAL A 216 0.08 11.80 -0.68
N HIS A 217 0.80 12.47 -1.58
CA HIS A 217 0.82 12.06 -2.97
C HIS A 217 1.60 10.74 -3.13
N HIS A 218 1.04 9.79 -3.87
CA HIS A 218 1.58 8.42 -3.97
C HIS A 218 2.95 8.37 -4.70
N SER A 219 3.43 9.47 -5.29
CA SER A 219 4.79 9.52 -5.81
C SER A 219 5.88 9.49 -4.73
N LEU A 220 5.58 9.92 -3.50
CA LEU A 220 6.53 9.93 -2.37
C LEU A 220 6.96 8.52 -1.97
N GLY A 221 6.03 7.57 -2.02
CA GLY A 221 6.27 6.17 -1.67
C GLY A 221 5.04 5.29 -1.87
N ASP A 222 5.30 3.99 -1.96
CA ASP A 222 4.25 2.97 -1.88
C ASP A 222 3.90 2.62 -0.43
N GLY A 223 2.85 1.81 -0.24
CA GLY A 223 2.40 1.41 1.10
C GLY A 223 3.51 0.80 1.98
N MET A 224 4.49 0.10 1.41
CA MET A 224 5.63 -0.43 2.17
C MET A 224 6.66 0.65 2.52
N SER A 225 6.87 1.64 1.67
CA SER A 225 7.69 2.82 1.99
C SER A 225 7.02 3.68 3.06
N LEU A 226 5.70 3.89 2.96
CA LEU A 226 4.92 4.63 3.96
C LEU A 226 4.77 3.86 5.28
N LEU A 227 4.72 2.53 5.26
CA LEU A 227 4.83 1.70 6.47
C LEU A 227 6.22 1.80 7.10
N THR A 228 7.29 1.77 6.31
CA THR A 228 8.67 1.94 6.81
C THR A 228 8.83 3.31 7.47
N LEU A 229 8.27 4.36 6.84
CA LEU A 229 8.20 5.71 7.39
C LEU A 229 7.40 5.75 8.71
N LEU A 230 6.18 5.19 8.72
CA LEU A 230 5.31 5.12 9.89
C LEU A 230 6.02 4.45 11.08
N MET A 231 6.65 3.29 10.87
CA MET A 231 7.43 2.58 11.88
C MET A 231 8.61 3.42 12.40
N ALA A 232 9.29 4.18 11.54
CA ALA A 232 10.40 5.03 11.95
C ALA A 232 9.98 6.36 12.59
N CYS A 233 8.74 6.82 12.32
CA CYS A 233 8.11 8.00 12.89
C CYS A 233 7.23 7.69 14.12
N THR A 234 7.15 6.43 14.53
CA THR A 234 6.47 6.00 15.76
C THR A 234 7.47 5.47 16.77
N ARG A 235 7.03 5.33 18.02
CA ARG A 235 7.81 4.74 19.12
C ARG A 235 6.97 3.72 19.86
N SER A 236 7.60 2.80 20.57
CA SER A 236 6.87 1.83 21.38
C SER A 236 6.17 2.52 22.54
N ALA A 237 4.88 2.29 22.75
CA ALA A 237 4.17 2.86 23.91
C ALA A 237 4.65 2.26 25.25
N ALA A 238 5.38 1.14 25.21
CA ALA A 238 6.04 0.55 26.37
C ALA A 238 7.48 1.06 26.59
N ASP A 239 8.08 1.72 25.58
CA ASP A 239 9.46 2.23 25.60
C ASP A 239 9.60 3.35 24.55
N PRO A 240 9.33 4.63 24.90
CA PRO A 240 9.29 5.74 23.96
C PRO A 240 10.61 6.08 23.25
N GLU A 241 11.76 5.53 23.69
CA GLU A 241 13.04 5.69 22.98
C GLU A 241 13.19 4.67 21.83
N ARG A 242 12.46 3.54 21.89
CA ARG A 242 12.60 2.40 20.97
C ARG A 242 11.65 2.51 19.76
N LEU A 243 12.10 2.07 18.58
CA LEU A 243 11.20 1.84 17.44
C LEU A 243 10.21 0.71 17.73
N PRO A 244 9.02 0.68 17.09
CA PRO A 244 8.06 -0.39 17.31
C PRO A 244 8.60 -1.76 16.90
N ALA A 245 8.19 -2.79 17.62
CA ALA A 245 8.59 -4.18 17.33
C ALA A 245 8.27 -4.57 15.88
N MET A 246 9.27 -5.17 15.20
CA MET A 246 9.13 -5.58 13.81
C MET A 246 8.17 -6.77 13.68
N PRO A 247 7.25 -6.78 12.68
CA PRO A 247 6.38 -7.93 12.44
C PRO A 247 7.22 -9.15 12.01
N PRO A 248 6.92 -10.37 12.50
CA PRO A 248 7.80 -11.52 12.33
C PRO A 248 8.00 -11.91 10.85
N LEU A 249 9.24 -12.27 10.51
CA LEU A 249 9.59 -12.71 9.16
C LEU A 249 8.79 -13.96 8.74
N PRO A 250 8.27 -14.00 7.50
CA PRO A 250 7.50 -15.14 7.02
C PRO A 250 8.35 -16.41 6.95
N THR A 251 7.80 -17.52 7.43
CA THR A 251 8.50 -18.81 7.68
C THR A 251 9.10 -19.47 6.41
N ARG A 252 8.84 -18.94 5.21
CA ARG A 252 9.38 -19.42 3.94
C ARG A 252 10.18 -18.32 3.25
N THR A 253 11.50 -18.42 3.32
CA THR A 253 12.48 -17.47 2.74
C THR A 253 12.83 -17.75 1.27
N GLY A 254 12.38 -18.87 0.70
CA GLY A 254 12.54 -19.20 -0.71
C GLY A 254 11.34 -18.75 -1.56
N ALA A 255 11.56 -18.53 -2.86
CA ALA A 255 10.50 -18.10 -3.80
C ALA A 255 9.26 -19.00 -3.73
N LEU A 256 8.06 -18.39 -3.56
CA LEU A 256 6.79 -19.14 -3.44
C LEU A 256 6.57 -20.12 -4.61
N TRP A 257 6.91 -19.67 -5.81
CA TRP A 257 6.77 -20.36 -7.09
C TRP A 257 7.62 -21.63 -7.22
N ALA A 258 8.71 -21.74 -6.46
CA ALA A 258 9.68 -22.82 -6.57
C ALA A 258 9.50 -23.84 -5.43
N PRO A 259 9.04 -25.07 -5.69
CA PRO A 259 9.04 -26.11 -4.67
C PRO A 259 10.47 -26.59 -4.40
N PRO A 260 10.81 -26.90 -3.14
CA PRO A 260 12.15 -27.38 -2.78
C PRO A 260 12.46 -28.68 -3.53
N ARG A 261 13.68 -28.79 -4.06
CA ARG A 261 14.12 -29.97 -4.80
C ARG A 261 14.07 -31.20 -3.88
N PRO A 262 13.42 -32.31 -4.29
CA PRO A 262 13.38 -33.52 -3.48
C PRO A 262 14.78 -34.07 -3.24
N LYS A 263 14.99 -34.67 -2.06
CA LYS A 263 16.23 -35.39 -1.73
C LYS A 263 16.45 -36.51 -2.75
N ALA A 264 17.72 -36.85 -3.05
CA ALA A 264 18.05 -37.93 -3.98
C ALA A 264 17.39 -39.29 -3.60
N SER A 265 17.18 -39.53 -2.30
CA SER A 265 16.51 -40.70 -1.75
C SER A 265 14.97 -40.74 -1.91
N ALA A 266 14.34 -39.67 -2.42
CA ALA A 266 12.87 -39.59 -2.54
C ALA A 266 12.29 -40.35 -3.75
N GLY A 267 13.15 -40.95 -4.59
CA GLY A 267 12.73 -41.78 -5.72
C GLY A 267 12.22 -41.02 -6.95
N VAL A 268 12.09 -41.74 -8.06
CA VAL A 268 11.78 -41.17 -9.38
C VAL A 268 10.44 -40.41 -9.39
N VAL A 269 9.42 -40.90 -8.68
CA VAL A 269 8.09 -40.27 -8.61
C VAL A 269 8.15 -38.86 -8.00
N ALA A 270 8.95 -38.65 -6.95
CA ALA A 270 9.13 -37.33 -6.35
C ALA A 270 9.84 -36.36 -7.30
N PHE A 271 10.85 -36.83 -8.04
CA PHE A 271 11.52 -36.03 -9.08
C PHE A 271 10.59 -35.72 -10.27
N ALA A 272 9.74 -36.65 -10.69
CA ALA A 272 8.75 -36.44 -11.74
C ALA A 272 7.69 -35.41 -11.32
N ALA A 273 7.14 -35.51 -10.10
CA ALA A 273 6.21 -34.53 -9.55
C ALA A 273 6.85 -33.13 -9.40
N TRP A 274 8.11 -33.07 -8.96
CA TRP A 274 8.88 -31.83 -8.90
C TRP A 274 9.10 -31.22 -10.29
N ALA A 275 9.49 -32.00 -11.29
CA ALA A 275 9.62 -31.52 -12.67
C ALA A 275 8.27 -31.04 -13.25
N TRP A 276 7.20 -31.79 -13.02
CA TRP A 276 5.84 -31.45 -13.44
C TRP A 276 5.36 -30.11 -12.85
N SER A 277 5.75 -29.79 -11.62
CA SER A 277 5.41 -28.50 -11.00
C SER A 277 5.91 -27.28 -11.79
N PHE A 278 7.06 -27.39 -12.49
CA PHE A 278 7.55 -26.32 -13.37
C PHE A 278 6.76 -26.23 -14.68
N VAL A 279 6.25 -27.35 -15.19
CA VAL A 279 5.33 -27.37 -16.35
C VAL A 279 4.01 -26.67 -15.98
N VAL A 280 3.46 -26.97 -14.80
CA VAL A 280 2.27 -26.30 -14.26
C VAL A 280 2.52 -24.80 -14.04
N LEU A 281 3.65 -24.43 -13.43
CA LEU A 281 4.06 -23.03 -13.24
C LEU A 281 4.18 -22.27 -14.58
N ALA A 282 4.81 -22.88 -15.59
CA ALA A 282 4.95 -22.29 -16.91
C ALA A 282 3.59 -22.11 -17.60
N TRP A 283 2.72 -23.13 -17.55
CA TRP A 283 1.36 -23.06 -18.09
C TRP A 283 0.52 -21.98 -17.41
N HIS A 284 0.50 -21.94 -16.07
CA HIS A 284 -0.20 -20.89 -15.32
C HIS A 284 0.32 -19.50 -15.66
N THR A 285 1.65 -19.33 -15.77
CA THR A 285 2.29 -18.07 -16.17
C THR A 285 1.82 -17.62 -17.54
N VAL A 286 1.83 -18.50 -18.55
CA VAL A 286 1.34 -18.19 -19.90
C VAL A 286 -0.14 -17.77 -19.86
N VAL A 287 -0.99 -18.51 -19.15
CA VAL A 287 -2.43 -18.22 -19.03
C VAL A 287 -2.68 -16.88 -18.32
N ASP A 288 -1.96 -16.56 -17.25
CA ASP A 288 -2.14 -15.29 -16.53
C ASP A 288 -1.57 -14.09 -17.28
N VAL A 289 -0.38 -14.21 -17.87
CA VAL A 289 0.21 -13.12 -18.68
C VAL A 289 -0.67 -12.84 -19.91
N ALA A 290 -1.19 -13.88 -20.57
CA ALA A 290 -2.18 -13.71 -21.64
C ALA A 290 -3.48 -13.07 -21.13
N SER A 291 -4.00 -13.49 -19.97
CA SER A 291 -5.19 -12.90 -19.34
C SER A 291 -4.99 -11.44 -18.92
N PHE A 292 -3.77 -11.06 -18.55
CA PHE A 292 -3.38 -9.70 -18.21
C PHE A 292 -3.38 -8.81 -19.46
N PHE A 293 -2.65 -9.19 -20.50
CA PHE A 293 -2.66 -8.43 -21.76
C PHE A 293 -4.06 -8.39 -22.40
N ALA A 294 -4.83 -9.48 -22.34
CA ALA A 294 -6.22 -9.50 -22.77
C ALA A 294 -7.11 -8.57 -21.93
N THR A 295 -6.85 -8.43 -20.63
CA THR A 295 -7.53 -7.43 -19.75
C THR A 295 -7.19 -6.01 -20.16
N VAL A 296 -5.91 -5.67 -20.35
CA VAL A 296 -5.52 -4.33 -20.81
C VAL A 296 -6.13 -4.02 -22.18
N MET A 297 -6.15 -4.99 -23.11
CA MET A 297 -6.62 -4.77 -24.46
C MET A 297 -8.15 -4.73 -24.60
N PHE A 298 -8.89 -5.77 -24.18
CA PHE A 298 -10.30 -5.93 -24.56
C PHE A 298 -11.25 -6.56 -23.52
N LEU A 299 -10.79 -7.39 -22.59
CA LEU A 299 -11.69 -8.04 -21.62
C LEU A 299 -12.24 -7.03 -20.62
N LYS A 300 -13.56 -6.78 -20.64
CA LYS A 300 -14.29 -5.94 -19.67
C LYS A 300 -15.15 -6.81 -18.75
N ASP A 301 -15.28 -6.40 -17.49
CA ASP A 301 -16.15 -7.07 -16.53
C ASP A 301 -17.63 -6.77 -16.82
N PRO A 302 -18.57 -7.61 -16.36
CA PRO A 302 -19.99 -7.28 -16.40
C PRO A 302 -20.25 -5.95 -15.67
N HIS A 303 -21.19 -5.17 -16.18
CA HIS A 303 -21.68 -3.98 -15.49
C HIS A 303 -22.46 -4.42 -14.24
N THR A 304 -21.78 -4.28 -13.09
CA THR A 304 -22.31 -4.55 -11.75
C THR A 304 -22.30 -3.26 -10.94
N LEU A 305 -23.00 -3.23 -9.81
CA LEU A 305 -22.95 -2.09 -8.87
C LEU A 305 -21.57 -1.81 -8.25
N PHE A 306 -20.56 -2.68 -8.47
CA PHE A 306 -19.16 -2.40 -8.12
C PHE A 306 -18.37 -1.75 -9.26
N LYS A 307 -18.90 -1.71 -10.49
CA LYS A 307 -18.25 -1.07 -11.64
C LYS A 307 -18.65 0.40 -11.69
N ARG A 308 -17.66 1.31 -11.74
CA ARG A 308 -17.91 2.76 -11.81
C ARG A 308 -18.82 3.12 -13.00
N VAL A 309 -19.87 3.88 -12.70
CA VAL A 309 -20.88 4.30 -13.68
C VAL A 309 -20.35 5.40 -14.61
N ASN A 310 -20.05 6.59 -14.07
CA ASN A 310 -19.56 7.73 -14.86
C ASN A 310 -18.03 7.75 -14.91
N ARG A 311 -17.43 7.60 -16.10
CA ARG A 311 -15.96 7.64 -16.28
C ARG A 311 -15.35 9.04 -16.30
N GLU A 312 -16.15 10.06 -16.60
CA GLU A 312 -15.67 11.38 -17.04
C GLU A 312 -15.67 12.44 -15.94
N GLU A 313 -16.46 12.25 -14.88
CA GLU A 313 -16.53 13.14 -13.71
C GLU A 313 -15.69 12.57 -12.56
N PHE A 314 -14.86 13.40 -11.93
CA PHE A 314 -14.19 13.05 -10.68
C PHE A 314 -15.23 13.06 -9.55
N GLN A 315 -15.57 11.88 -9.03
CA GLN A 315 -16.51 11.72 -7.93
C GLN A 315 -15.79 11.73 -6.57
N ARG A 316 -16.44 12.32 -5.57
CA ARG A 316 -15.93 12.39 -4.20
C ARG A 316 -15.73 10.98 -3.65
N LYS A 317 -14.54 10.71 -3.12
CA LYS A 317 -14.23 9.45 -2.45
C LYS A 317 -14.50 9.58 -0.97
N ARG A 318 -15.50 8.85 -0.48
CA ARG A 318 -15.71 8.64 0.95
C ARG A 318 -14.78 7.52 1.40
N LEU A 319 -14.02 7.79 2.47
CA LEU A 319 -13.10 6.82 3.06
C LEU A 319 -13.66 6.45 4.44
N VAL A 320 -13.98 5.17 4.63
CA VAL A 320 -14.59 4.63 5.85
C VAL A 320 -13.84 3.39 6.29
N HIS A 321 -13.79 3.14 7.59
CA HIS A 321 -13.05 2.00 8.15
C HIS A 321 -13.86 1.24 9.19
N ARG A 322 -13.43 0.02 9.50
CA ARG A 322 -13.93 -0.74 10.66
C ARG A 322 -12.90 -1.74 11.16
N GLY A 323 -12.71 -1.81 12.48
CA GLY A 323 -11.93 -2.85 13.12
C GLY A 323 -12.62 -4.22 13.07
N LEU A 324 -11.84 -5.26 12.74
CA LEU A 324 -12.21 -6.67 12.90
C LEU A 324 -11.20 -7.36 13.83
N SER A 325 -11.65 -8.35 14.60
CA SER A 325 -10.76 -9.17 15.42
C SER A 325 -9.74 -9.93 14.56
N LEU A 326 -8.45 -9.72 14.82
CA LEU A 326 -7.39 -10.51 14.18
C LEU A 326 -7.43 -11.97 14.70
N ASP A 327 -7.91 -12.21 15.92
CA ASP A 327 -8.09 -13.56 16.47
C ASP A 327 -9.14 -14.38 15.74
N ASP A 328 -10.28 -13.77 15.41
CA ASP A 328 -11.31 -14.44 14.60
C ASP A 328 -10.74 -14.84 13.23
N VAL A 329 -9.87 -14.01 12.65
CA VAL A 329 -9.12 -14.31 11.42
C VAL A 329 -8.06 -15.40 11.64
N LYS A 330 -7.29 -15.38 12.75
CA LYS A 330 -6.33 -16.43 13.14
C LYS A 330 -7.03 -17.78 13.32
N LEU A 331 -8.18 -17.81 13.98
CA LEU A 331 -9.00 -18.99 14.27
C LEU A 331 -9.46 -19.64 12.97
N VAL A 332 -10.11 -18.88 12.08
CA VAL A 332 -10.52 -19.37 10.75
C VAL A 332 -9.30 -19.87 9.97
N LYS A 333 -8.20 -19.11 9.97
CA LYS A 333 -6.94 -19.45 9.28
C LYS A 333 -6.35 -20.78 9.77
N ASN A 334 -6.36 -21.03 11.08
CA ASN A 334 -5.88 -22.27 11.69
C ASN A 334 -6.83 -23.45 11.40
N ALA A 335 -8.13 -23.28 11.62
CA ALA A 335 -9.14 -24.32 11.40
C ALA A 335 -9.25 -24.76 9.92
N MET A 336 -9.06 -23.83 8.98
CA MET A 336 -9.12 -24.07 7.54
C MET A 336 -7.76 -24.40 6.89
N ASN A 337 -6.68 -24.49 7.68
CA ASN A 337 -5.29 -24.71 7.23
C ASN A 337 -4.90 -23.80 6.03
N CYS A 338 -5.09 -22.49 6.19
CA CYS A 338 -4.86 -21.50 5.16
C CYS A 338 -3.96 -20.34 5.64
N THR A 339 -3.87 -19.25 4.86
CA THR A 339 -3.17 -18.02 5.28
C THR A 339 -4.16 -16.92 5.62
N VAL A 340 -3.73 -15.87 6.34
CA VAL A 340 -4.56 -14.70 6.65
C VAL A 340 -5.16 -14.12 5.36
N ASN A 341 -4.35 -13.93 4.31
CA ASN A 341 -4.82 -13.46 3.01
C ASN A 341 -5.92 -14.35 2.38
N ASP A 342 -5.85 -15.68 2.58
CA ASP A 342 -6.87 -16.60 2.06
C ASP A 342 -8.21 -16.37 2.81
N VAL A 343 -8.17 -16.01 4.10
CA VAL A 343 -9.36 -15.63 4.89
C VAL A 343 -9.89 -14.26 4.49
N LEU A 344 -9.04 -13.23 4.41
CA LEU A 344 -9.47 -11.85 4.12
C LEU A 344 -10.14 -11.75 2.74
N VAL A 345 -9.56 -12.39 1.72
CA VAL A 345 -10.19 -12.48 0.38
C VAL A 345 -11.54 -13.23 0.45
N GLY A 346 -11.66 -14.25 1.31
CA GLY A 346 -12.93 -14.95 1.56
C GLY A 346 -13.98 -14.06 2.25
N VAL A 347 -13.61 -13.32 3.29
CA VAL A 347 -14.49 -12.34 3.96
C VAL A 347 -14.95 -11.27 2.97
N THR A 348 -14.07 -10.79 2.09
CA THR A 348 -14.46 -9.85 1.02
C THR A 348 -15.39 -10.48 -0.02
N TYR A 349 -15.20 -11.74 -0.41
CA TYR A 349 -16.16 -12.42 -1.30
C TYR A 349 -17.55 -12.48 -0.65
N ALA A 350 -17.62 -12.87 0.63
CA ALA A 350 -18.86 -12.95 1.38
C ALA A 350 -19.54 -11.57 1.53
N ALA A 351 -18.79 -10.55 1.94
CA ALA A 351 -19.31 -9.20 2.16
C ALA A 351 -19.83 -8.56 0.87
N LEU A 352 -19.06 -8.63 -0.23
CA LEU A 352 -19.50 -8.12 -1.53
C LEU A 352 -20.70 -8.90 -2.07
N SER A 353 -20.80 -10.21 -1.79
CA SER A 353 -21.98 -11.01 -2.17
C SER A 353 -23.22 -10.57 -1.40
N ARG A 354 -23.14 -10.47 -0.07
CA ARG A 354 -24.25 -10.02 0.79
C ARG A 354 -24.74 -8.62 0.41
N TYR A 355 -23.82 -7.67 0.23
CA TYR A 355 -24.14 -6.32 -0.22
C TYR A 355 -24.77 -6.33 -1.62
N TYR A 356 -24.23 -7.13 -2.56
CA TYR A 356 -24.78 -7.22 -3.92
C TYR A 356 -26.24 -7.67 -3.93
N PHE A 357 -26.54 -8.84 -3.36
CA PHE A 357 -27.89 -9.40 -3.41
C PHE A 357 -28.88 -8.60 -2.56
N ARG A 358 -28.45 -7.96 -1.45
CA ARG A 358 -29.29 -6.99 -0.71
C ARG A 358 -29.62 -5.74 -1.55
N LYS A 359 -28.71 -5.28 -2.41
CA LYS A 359 -28.89 -4.07 -3.22
C LYS A 359 -29.67 -4.29 -4.51
N THR A 360 -29.45 -5.41 -5.19
CA THR A 360 -30.15 -5.72 -6.45
C THR A 360 -31.52 -6.33 -6.23
N GLY A 361 -31.74 -7.03 -5.11
CA GLY A 361 -32.91 -7.89 -4.93
C GLY A 361 -32.94 -9.07 -5.91
N ASP A 362 -31.78 -9.44 -6.50
CA ASP A 362 -31.70 -10.52 -7.48
C ASP A 362 -32.01 -11.87 -6.81
N ALA A 363 -33.06 -12.53 -7.30
CA ALA A 363 -33.53 -13.80 -6.78
C ALA A 363 -32.71 -15.00 -7.29
N ASP A 364 -31.89 -14.83 -8.35
CA ASP A 364 -31.04 -15.91 -8.87
C ASP A 364 -29.69 -15.95 -8.16
N THR A 365 -29.74 -16.28 -6.87
CA THR A 365 -28.56 -16.47 -6.01
C THR A 365 -27.64 -17.61 -6.47
N SER A 366 -28.09 -18.44 -7.42
CA SER A 366 -27.32 -19.55 -8.00
C SER A 366 -26.28 -19.08 -9.02
N LYS A 367 -26.47 -17.89 -9.61
CA LYS A 367 -25.52 -17.30 -10.56
C LYS A 367 -24.38 -16.61 -9.83
N GLU A 368 -23.17 -17.11 -10.07
CA GLU A 368 -21.95 -16.49 -9.56
C GLU A 368 -21.37 -15.50 -10.56
N ILE A 369 -21.35 -14.21 -10.18
CA ILE A 369 -20.83 -13.13 -11.01
C ILE A 369 -19.34 -12.95 -10.74
N ARG A 370 -18.52 -13.20 -11.76
CA ARG A 370 -17.07 -12.98 -11.69
C ARG A 370 -16.72 -11.55 -12.07
N VAL A 371 -15.94 -10.88 -11.21
CA VAL A 371 -15.31 -9.58 -11.48
C VAL A 371 -13.79 -9.68 -11.26
N ARG A 372 -13.03 -8.70 -11.75
CA ARG A 372 -11.57 -8.65 -11.57
C ARG A 372 -11.19 -7.53 -10.61
N SER A 373 -10.45 -7.91 -9.57
CA SER A 373 -9.69 -6.98 -8.75
C SER A 373 -8.30 -6.80 -9.33
N ILE A 374 -7.75 -5.59 -9.21
CA ILE A 374 -6.28 -5.45 -9.08
C ILE A 374 -5.91 -5.80 -7.64
N LEU A 375 -4.92 -6.65 -7.47
CA LEU A 375 -4.21 -6.86 -6.21
C LEU A 375 -2.83 -6.20 -6.36
N LEU A 376 -2.52 -5.26 -5.47
CA LEU A 376 -1.23 -4.60 -5.40
C LEU A 376 -0.25 -5.46 -4.58
N VAL A 377 0.97 -5.65 -5.07
CA VAL A 377 2.01 -6.43 -4.37
C VAL A 377 3.34 -5.68 -4.33
N ASN A 378 4.04 -5.77 -3.20
CA ASN A 378 5.40 -5.28 -3.06
C ASN A 378 6.39 -6.18 -3.83
N LEU A 379 7.27 -5.56 -4.64
CA LEU A 379 8.33 -6.24 -5.40
C LEU A 379 9.65 -6.37 -4.62
N ARG A 380 9.77 -5.71 -3.47
CA ARG A 380 10.94 -5.81 -2.59
C ARG A 380 10.92 -7.11 -1.78
N PRO A 381 12.10 -7.65 -1.42
CA PRO A 381 12.22 -8.80 -0.50
C PRO A 381 11.42 -8.67 0.80
N THR A 382 11.05 -9.81 1.38
CA THR A 382 10.37 -9.87 2.69
C THR A 382 11.20 -9.29 3.82
N THR A 383 12.53 -9.30 3.69
CA THR A 383 13.45 -8.72 4.66
C THR A 383 13.63 -7.20 4.51
N SER A 384 13.09 -6.57 3.46
CA SER A 384 13.37 -5.14 3.20
C SER A 384 12.82 -4.19 4.26
N LEU A 385 11.71 -4.51 4.92
CA LEU A 385 11.22 -3.69 6.05
C LEU A 385 12.23 -3.72 7.21
N HIS A 386 12.74 -4.91 7.56
CA HIS A 386 13.72 -5.07 8.64
C HIS A 386 15.02 -4.34 8.29
N ALA A 387 15.57 -4.60 7.10
CA ALA A 387 16.80 -3.97 6.65
C ALA A 387 16.70 -2.43 6.58
N CYS A 388 15.54 -1.87 6.24
CA CYS A 388 15.34 -0.42 6.28
C CYS A 388 15.27 0.13 7.71
N LEU A 389 14.64 -0.59 8.65
CA LEU A 389 14.59 -0.17 10.06
C LEU A 389 15.97 -0.32 10.73
N GLU A 390 16.69 -1.41 10.50
CA GLU A 390 18.09 -1.61 10.92
C GLU A 390 19.02 -0.49 10.39
N MET A 391 18.83 -0.05 9.13
CA MET A 391 19.57 1.11 8.58
C MET A 391 19.19 2.44 9.26
N ILE A 392 17.95 2.61 9.72
CA ILE A 392 17.51 3.83 10.43
C ILE A 392 18.03 3.83 11.87
N GLU A 393 17.95 2.70 12.59
CA GLU A 393 18.50 2.56 13.95
C GLU A 393 20.02 2.73 14.00
N SER A 394 20.74 2.24 12.97
CA SER A 394 22.19 2.40 12.84
C SER A 394 22.63 3.78 12.30
N GLY A 395 21.70 4.73 12.07
CA GLY A 395 22.00 6.07 11.56
C GLY A 395 22.35 6.16 10.07
N ASN A 396 22.26 5.04 9.33
CA ASN A 396 22.48 4.96 7.89
C ASN A 396 21.20 5.25 7.08
N GLU A 397 20.32 6.11 7.61
CA GLU A 397 19.00 6.46 7.07
C GLU A 397 19.03 7.05 5.64
N LYS A 398 20.21 7.46 5.15
CA LYS A 398 20.46 7.94 3.79
C LYS A 398 20.49 6.83 2.73
N ASP A 399 20.78 5.59 3.13
CA ASP A 399 20.83 4.43 2.23
C ASP A 399 19.46 3.75 2.03
N VAL A 400 18.44 4.21 2.76
CA VAL A 400 17.05 3.75 2.66
C VAL A 400 16.43 4.18 1.33
N LYS A 401 15.92 3.20 0.55
CA LYS A 401 15.42 3.43 -0.81
C LYS A 401 13.94 3.80 -0.87
N TRP A 402 13.67 5.10 -0.78
CA TRP A 402 12.32 5.70 -0.84
C TRP A 402 11.74 5.76 -2.26
N GLY A 403 10.54 5.22 -2.46
CA GLY A 403 9.77 5.37 -3.71
C GLY A 403 8.85 4.17 -4.00
N ASN A 404 8.38 4.03 -5.24
CA ASN A 404 7.41 3.00 -5.59
C ASN A 404 8.07 1.79 -6.28
N GLU A 405 7.93 0.60 -5.70
CA GLU A 405 8.31 -0.72 -6.23
C GLU A 405 7.11 -1.70 -6.14
N LEU A 406 5.98 -1.29 -6.72
CA LEU A 406 4.74 -2.07 -6.79
C LEU A 406 4.62 -2.87 -8.09
N GLY A 407 4.08 -4.08 -7.97
CA GLY A 407 3.57 -4.91 -9.06
C GLY A 407 2.08 -5.19 -8.90
N PHE A 408 1.47 -5.77 -9.93
CA PHE A 408 0.02 -5.94 -10.02
C PHE A 408 -0.35 -7.37 -10.41
N ILE A 409 -1.35 -7.94 -9.74
CA ILE A 409 -1.96 -9.24 -10.05
C ILE A 409 -3.44 -9.00 -10.36
N ILE A 410 -3.97 -9.62 -11.41
CA ILE A 410 -5.41 -9.62 -11.64
C ILE A 410 -6.04 -10.79 -10.88
N LEU A 411 -6.59 -10.50 -9.71
CA LEU A 411 -7.24 -11.47 -8.83
C LEU A 411 -8.75 -11.55 -9.16
N PRO A 412 -9.28 -12.69 -9.63
CA PRO A 412 -10.70 -12.80 -9.96
C PRO A 412 -11.54 -12.97 -8.68
N PHE A 413 -12.38 -11.98 -8.38
CA PHE A 413 -13.38 -12.04 -7.32
C PHE A 413 -14.66 -12.67 -7.85
N HIS A 414 -15.43 -13.28 -6.94
CA HIS A 414 -16.66 -13.98 -7.26
C HIS A 414 -17.75 -13.52 -6.29
N ILE A 415 -18.89 -13.15 -6.83
CA ILE A 415 -20.06 -12.61 -6.14
C ILE A 415 -21.16 -13.66 -6.29
N GLY A 416 -21.59 -14.26 -5.18
CA GLY A 416 -22.53 -15.37 -5.15
C GLY A 416 -22.88 -15.74 -3.70
N LEU A 417 -24.12 -16.15 -3.41
CA LEU A 417 -24.46 -16.64 -2.08
C LEU A 417 -24.09 -18.12 -1.93
N HIS A 418 -23.68 -18.51 -0.73
CA HIS A 418 -23.29 -19.88 -0.38
C HIS A 418 -23.89 -20.25 0.98
N ASP A 419 -24.55 -21.42 1.08
CA ASP A 419 -25.19 -21.88 2.33
C ASP A 419 -24.15 -22.26 3.41
N ASP A 420 -22.94 -22.65 2.99
CA ASP A 420 -21.78 -22.87 3.85
C ASP A 420 -20.82 -21.67 3.73
N PRO A 421 -20.69 -20.81 4.77
CA PRO A 421 -19.79 -19.65 4.76
C PRO A 421 -18.33 -20.01 4.47
N LEU A 422 -17.89 -21.23 4.79
CA LEU A 422 -16.51 -21.65 4.57
C LEU A 422 -16.18 -21.83 3.09
N GLN A 423 -17.18 -21.93 2.20
CA GLN A 423 -16.95 -21.98 0.75
C GLN A 423 -16.22 -20.73 0.25
N TYR A 424 -16.50 -19.56 0.81
CA TYR A 424 -15.80 -18.33 0.47
C TYR A 424 -14.29 -18.44 0.74
N VAL A 425 -13.89 -18.97 1.90
CA VAL A 425 -12.49 -19.17 2.27
C VAL A 425 -11.84 -20.29 1.45
N ARG A 426 -12.54 -21.43 1.22
CA ARG A 426 -12.03 -22.52 0.37
C ARG A 426 -11.79 -22.04 -1.06
N LYS A 427 -12.69 -21.19 -1.60
CA LYS A 427 -12.58 -20.64 -2.95
C LYS A 427 -11.50 -19.57 -3.06
N ALA A 428 -11.45 -18.64 -2.11
CA ALA A 428 -10.38 -17.66 -2.00
C ALA A 428 -9.01 -18.37 -1.96
N LYS A 429 -8.83 -19.37 -1.09
CA LYS A 429 -7.64 -20.21 -1.04
C LYS A 429 -7.29 -20.84 -2.39
N LYS A 430 -8.25 -21.50 -3.05
CA LYS A 430 -8.03 -22.14 -4.36
C LYS A 430 -7.56 -21.16 -5.44
N ILE A 431 -8.13 -19.95 -5.47
CA ILE A 431 -7.79 -18.91 -6.45
C ILE A 431 -6.43 -18.29 -6.11
N VAL A 432 -6.20 -17.97 -4.84
CA VAL A 432 -4.97 -17.36 -4.35
C VAL A 432 -3.80 -18.35 -4.50
N ASP A 433 -3.92 -19.62 -4.14
CA ASP A 433 -2.86 -20.61 -4.31
C ASP A 433 -2.55 -20.91 -5.79
N ARG A 434 -3.56 -20.84 -6.67
CA ARG A 434 -3.34 -20.85 -8.13
C ARG A 434 -2.59 -19.57 -8.60
N LYS A 435 -2.90 -18.40 -8.04
CA LYS A 435 -2.15 -17.15 -8.27
C LYS A 435 -0.80 -17.07 -7.53
N LYS A 436 -0.52 -17.97 -6.58
CA LYS A 436 0.80 -18.26 -5.97
C LYS A 436 1.58 -19.35 -6.76
N SER A 437 1.12 -19.76 -7.94
CA SER A 437 1.82 -20.68 -8.86
C SER A 437 1.90 -20.15 -10.30
N SER A 438 2.23 -18.86 -10.46
CA SER A 438 2.27 -18.13 -11.74
C SER A 438 3.21 -16.91 -11.67
N LEU A 439 4.15 -16.74 -12.59
CA LEU A 439 5.14 -15.63 -12.55
C LEU A 439 4.58 -14.26 -13.03
N GLU A 440 3.24 -14.09 -13.04
CA GLU A 440 2.52 -12.89 -13.48
C GLU A 440 3.12 -11.57 -12.97
N VAL A 441 3.45 -11.49 -11.68
CA VAL A 441 4.06 -10.29 -11.06
C VAL A 441 5.40 -9.90 -11.69
N VAL A 442 6.23 -10.89 -11.99
CA VAL A 442 7.56 -10.66 -12.58
C VAL A 442 7.41 -10.22 -14.03
N PHE A 443 6.52 -10.85 -14.79
CA PHE A 443 6.25 -10.50 -16.18
C PHE A 443 5.54 -9.14 -16.35
N THR A 444 4.60 -8.80 -15.48
CA THR A 444 3.89 -7.51 -15.52
C THR A 444 4.81 -6.34 -15.16
N HIS A 445 5.67 -6.51 -14.16
CA HIS A 445 6.70 -5.53 -13.83
C HIS A 445 7.72 -5.35 -14.97
N LEU A 446 8.23 -6.44 -15.54
CA LEU A 446 9.13 -6.38 -16.70
C LEU A 446 8.47 -5.74 -17.92
N ALA A 447 7.19 -6.04 -18.18
CA ALA A 447 6.43 -5.40 -19.25
C ALA A 447 6.26 -3.90 -19.03
N ALA A 448 6.00 -3.45 -17.80
CA ALA A 448 5.93 -2.03 -17.46
C ALA A 448 7.27 -1.32 -17.67
N GLU A 449 8.39 -1.92 -17.24
CA GLU A 449 9.74 -1.40 -17.53
C GLU A 449 10.01 -1.29 -19.03
N VAL A 450 9.68 -2.33 -19.81
CA VAL A 450 9.90 -2.36 -21.26
C VAL A 450 9.04 -1.32 -21.97
N ILE A 451 7.77 -1.16 -21.58
CA ILE A 451 6.88 -0.16 -22.17
C ILE A 451 7.38 1.26 -21.89
N LEU A 452 7.79 1.54 -20.64
CA LEU A 452 8.37 2.83 -20.27
C LEU A 452 9.67 3.14 -21.03
N LYS A 453 10.55 2.14 -21.20
CA LYS A 453 11.85 2.29 -21.87
C LYS A 453 11.75 2.43 -23.40
N LEU A 454 10.77 1.78 -24.04
CA LEU A 454 10.64 1.76 -25.52
C LEU A 454 9.62 2.76 -26.07
N PHE A 455 8.54 3.04 -25.32
CA PHE A 455 7.44 3.90 -25.78
C PHE A 455 7.23 5.16 -24.90
N GLY A 456 8.06 5.33 -23.87
CA GLY A 456 8.07 6.51 -23.02
C GLY A 456 6.91 6.58 -22.01
N LEU A 457 6.95 7.62 -21.16
CA LEU A 457 6.05 7.72 -20.01
C LEU A 457 4.56 7.74 -20.39
N LYS A 458 4.20 8.50 -21.44
CA LYS A 458 2.80 8.65 -21.87
C LYS A 458 2.17 7.31 -22.28
N ALA A 459 2.92 6.43 -22.93
CA ALA A 459 2.45 5.10 -23.31
C ALA A 459 2.32 4.18 -22.08
N ALA A 460 3.27 4.23 -21.15
CA ALA A 460 3.20 3.48 -19.89
C ALA A 460 2.00 3.91 -19.03
N ALA A 461 1.79 5.22 -18.84
CA ALA A 461 0.67 5.77 -18.08
C ALA A 461 -0.69 5.43 -18.75
N ALA A 462 -0.81 5.60 -20.06
CA ALA A 462 -2.03 5.21 -20.80
C ALA A 462 -2.33 3.71 -20.68
N THR A 463 -1.30 2.85 -20.69
CA THR A 463 -1.45 1.40 -20.48
C THR A 463 -1.92 1.08 -19.05
N PHE A 464 -1.37 1.78 -18.06
CA PHE A 464 -1.69 1.66 -16.64
C PHE A 464 -3.14 2.10 -16.35
N HIS A 465 -3.54 3.32 -16.74
CA HIS A 465 -4.93 3.77 -16.61
C HIS A 465 -5.92 2.86 -17.35
N ARG A 466 -5.55 2.33 -18.53
CA ARG A 466 -6.41 1.41 -19.29
C ARG A 466 -6.65 0.10 -18.54
N MET A 467 -5.60 -0.51 -17.98
CA MET A 467 -5.67 -1.71 -17.12
C MET A 467 -6.68 -1.50 -15.98
N ILE A 468 -6.48 -0.43 -15.22
CA ILE A 468 -7.26 -0.08 -14.03
C ILE A 468 -8.72 0.22 -14.40
N SER A 469 -8.96 0.89 -15.53
CA SER A 469 -10.34 1.14 -15.99
C SER A 469 -11.10 -0.12 -16.43
N HIS A 470 -10.40 -1.22 -16.70
CA HIS A 470 -11.00 -2.49 -17.13
C HIS A 470 -11.31 -3.41 -15.94
N THR A 471 -10.56 -3.34 -14.84
CA THR A 471 -10.88 -3.96 -13.54
C THR A 471 -11.99 -3.23 -12.77
N THR A 472 -12.63 -3.91 -11.82
CA THR A 472 -13.86 -3.44 -11.15
C THR A 472 -13.60 -2.89 -9.76
N ILE A 473 -12.73 -3.55 -9.00
CA ILE A 473 -12.32 -3.16 -7.65
C ILE A 473 -10.79 -3.16 -7.53
N SER A 474 -10.25 -2.50 -6.52
CA SER A 474 -8.86 -2.68 -6.08
C SER A 474 -8.83 -3.38 -4.72
N PHE A 475 -7.81 -4.20 -4.45
CA PHE A 475 -7.62 -4.90 -3.18
C PHE A 475 -6.16 -4.79 -2.72
N SER A 476 -5.95 -4.54 -1.42
CA SER A 476 -4.63 -4.66 -0.79
C SER A 476 -4.72 -5.16 0.66
N ASN A 477 -3.59 -5.65 1.19
CA ASN A 477 -3.43 -5.97 2.61
C ASN A 477 -2.00 -5.61 3.07
N MET A 478 -1.88 -5.01 4.24
CA MET A 478 -0.63 -4.59 4.87
C MET A 478 -0.58 -5.00 6.34
N ILE A 479 0.59 -5.46 6.79
CA ILE A 479 0.88 -5.68 8.21
C ILE A 479 1.36 -4.35 8.79
N GLY A 480 0.86 -3.95 9.96
CA GLY A 480 1.31 -2.76 10.68
C GLY A 480 2.16 -3.07 11.91
N PRO A 481 2.31 -2.10 12.83
CA PRO A 481 2.85 -2.36 14.15
C PRO A 481 2.11 -3.50 14.86
N VAL A 482 2.86 -4.37 15.50
CA VAL A 482 2.35 -5.55 16.25
C VAL A 482 2.23 -5.30 17.75
N GLU A 483 2.68 -4.13 18.21
CA GLU A 483 2.57 -3.63 19.59
C GLU A 483 1.98 -2.21 19.57
N GLN A 484 1.50 -1.74 20.72
CA GLN A 484 0.98 -0.39 20.89
C GLN A 484 2.07 0.65 20.62
N VAL A 485 1.73 1.73 19.90
CA VAL A 485 2.71 2.76 19.48
C VAL A 485 2.24 4.18 19.79
N GLU A 486 3.21 5.06 19.97
CA GLU A 486 3.02 6.50 19.97
C GLU A 486 3.46 7.10 18.62
N PHE A 487 2.70 8.08 18.13
CA PHE A 487 3.07 8.93 17.00
C PHE A 487 3.24 10.37 17.49
N CYS A 488 4.42 10.98 17.28
CA CYS A 488 4.72 12.34 17.74
C CYS A 488 4.34 12.59 19.23
N GLY A 489 4.62 11.63 20.12
CA GLY A 489 4.35 11.73 21.57
C GLY A 489 2.88 11.58 21.99
N HIS A 490 2.04 10.95 21.16
CA HIS A 490 0.64 10.66 21.47
C HIS A 490 0.32 9.19 21.14
N PRO A 491 -0.41 8.43 21.99
CA PRO A 491 -0.74 7.03 21.74
C PRO A 491 -1.71 6.90 20.55
N VAL A 492 -1.48 5.89 19.70
CA VAL A 492 -2.30 5.59 18.53
C VAL A 492 -3.34 4.52 18.87
N VAL A 493 -4.61 4.73 18.54
CA VAL A 493 -5.69 3.75 18.77
C VAL A 493 -5.90 2.86 17.53
N PHE A 494 -5.92 3.46 16.34
CA PHE A 494 -6.09 2.74 15.09
C PHE A 494 -5.33 3.41 13.94
N ILE A 495 -5.05 2.64 12.88
CA ILE A 495 -4.38 3.12 11.67
C ILE A 495 -5.16 2.62 10.45
N ALA A 496 -5.82 3.54 9.75
CA ALA A 496 -6.71 3.27 8.61
C ALA A 496 -6.19 3.90 7.31
N PRO A 497 -5.20 3.29 6.63
CA PRO A 497 -4.70 3.71 5.33
C PRO A 497 -5.67 3.35 4.19
N SER A 498 -5.99 4.35 3.38
CA SER A 498 -6.78 4.21 2.15
C SER A 498 -6.32 5.23 1.10
N GLY A 499 -7.01 5.37 -0.03
CA GLY A 499 -6.56 6.28 -1.09
C GLY A 499 -7.56 6.54 -2.21
N TYR A 500 -7.31 7.58 -2.99
CA TYR A 500 -8.17 8.05 -4.09
C TYR A 500 -7.36 8.50 -5.31
N GLY A 501 -8.02 8.63 -6.46
CA GLY A 501 -7.39 8.86 -7.76
C GLY A 501 -7.66 7.75 -8.79
N PRO A 502 -7.42 6.46 -8.45
CA PRO A 502 -7.77 5.34 -9.32
C PRO A 502 -9.25 5.30 -9.70
N PRO A 503 -9.59 4.93 -10.96
CA PRO A 503 -10.96 5.01 -11.44
C PRO A 503 -11.92 3.89 -11.00
N GLU A 504 -11.53 2.92 -10.16
CA GLU A 504 -12.50 1.99 -9.57
C GLU A 504 -13.53 2.69 -8.69
N ALA A 505 -14.73 2.10 -8.58
CA ALA A 505 -15.76 2.62 -7.68
C ALA A 505 -15.47 2.27 -6.22
N LEU A 506 -14.83 1.11 -5.98
CA LEU A 506 -14.55 0.53 -4.66
C LEU A 506 -13.11 0.02 -4.58
N THR A 507 -12.39 0.48 -3.57
CA THR A 507 -11.08 -0.04 -3.13
C THR A 507 -11.22 -0.64 -1.74
N VAL A 508 -10.72 -1.87 -1.55
CA VAL A 508 -10.74 -2.60 -0.27
C VAL A 508 -9.30 -2.79 0.22
N ASN A 509 -8.93 -2.10 1.29
CA ASN A 509 -7.61 -2.23 1.90
C ASN A 509 -7.74 -2.83 3.30
N PHE A 510 -6.87 -3.79 3.65
CA PHE A 510 -6.74 -4.30 5.00
C PHE A 510 -5.44 -3.79 5.63
N GLN A 511 -5.50 -3.38 6.90
CA GLN A 511 -4.34 -2.95 7.68
C GLN A 511 -4.41 -3.57 9.08
N SER A 512 -3.41 -4.36 9.48
CA SER A 512 -3.33 -4.80 10.88
C SER A 512 -2.74 -3.72 11.78
N TYR A 513 -3.22 -3.64 13.02
CA TYR A 513 -2.63 -2.85 14.10
C TYR A 513 -2.88 -3.58 15.42
N VAL A 514 -1.80 -3.92 16.14
CA VAL A 514 -1.84 -4.78 17.35
C VAL A 514 -2.64 -6.06 17.09
N ASN A 515 -3.82 -6.23 17.71
CA ASN A 515 -4.70 -7.40 17.55
C ASN A 515 -5.98 -7.12 16.73
N THR A 516 -6.05 -5.95 16.09
CA THR A 516 -7.15 -5.53 15.22
C THR A 516 -6.70 -5.56 13.76
N ILE A 517 -7.61 -5.87 12.84
CA ILE A 517 -7.41 -5.64 11.41
C ILE A 517 -8.49 -4.71 10.88
N MET A 518 -8.07 -3.51 10.48
CA MET A 518 -8.94 -2.48 9.93
C MET A 518 -9.28 -2.83 8.48
N VAL A 519 -10.57 -2.89 8.16
CA VAL A 519 -11.08 -2.88 6.79
C VAL A 519 -11.31 -1.44 6.38
N ASN A 520 -10.50 -0.92 5.47
CA ASN A 520 -10.59 0.46 4.99
C ASN A 520 -11.14 0.44 3.56
N LEU A 521 -12.28 1.08 3.35
CA LEU A 521 -12.93 1.20 2.05
C LEU A 521 -12.76 2.64 1.54
N ALA A 522 -12.27 2.80 0.31
CA ALA A 522 -12.50 4.03 -0.44
C ALA A 522 -13.59 3.78 -1.48
N VAL A 523 -14.72 4.47 -1.32
CA VAL A 523 -15.91 4.31 -2.15
C VAL A 523 -16.23 5.57 -2.93
N ASP A 524 -16.77 5.41 -4.13
CA ASP A 524 -17.47 6.48 -4.84
C ASP A 524 -18.75 6.83 -4.06
N GLU A 525 -18.81 8.02 -3.47
CA GLU A 525 -19.86 8.43 -2.52
C GLU A 525 -21.27 8.39 -3.16
N ALA A 526 -21.38 8.72 -4.44
CA ALA A 526 -22.65 8.68 -5.17
C ALA A 526 -23.12 7.25 -5.49
N GLN A 527 -22.19 6.29 -5.56
CA GLN A 527 -22.48 4.89 -5.88
C GLN A 527 -22.63 4.00 -4.62
N PHE A 528 -22.10 4.42 -3.47
CA PHE A 528 -22.16 3.71 -2.18
C PHE A 528 -22.63 4.63 -1.03
N PRO A 529 -23.86 5.17 -1.09
CA PRO A 529 -24.38 6.09 -0.07
C PRO A 529 -24.52 5.43 1.32
N ASP A 530 -24.60 4.10 1.38
CA ASP A 530 -24.66 3.30 2.60
C ASP A 530 -23.42 2.38 2.76
N SER A 531 -22.24 2.92 2.48
CA SER A 531 -20.95 2.24 2.66
C SER A 531 -20.73 1.65 4.06
N HIS A 532 -21.35 2.20 5.11
CA HIS A 532 -21.40 1.60 6.44
C HIS A 532 -22.11 0.23 6.48
N GLN A 533 -23.16 0.01 5.67
CA GLN A 533 -23.77 -1.32 5.56
C GLN A 533 -22.89 -2.33 4.82
N LEU A 534 -21.95 -1.86 3.98
CA LEU A 534 -20.93 -2.73 3.41
C LEU A 534 -19.92 -3.12 4.50
N LEU A 535 -19.49 -2.19 5.36
CA LEU A 535 -18.66 -2.51 6.54
C LEU A 535 -19.36 -3.46 7.53
N ASP A 536 -20.67 -3.30 7.75
CA ASP A 536 -21.48 -4.26 8.52
C ASP A 536 -21.39 -5.67 7.92
N ASP A 537 -21.48 -5.80 6.58
CA ASP A 537 -21.34 -7.08 5.90
C ASP A 537 -19.93 -7.68 6.01
N PHE A 538 -18.86 -6.89 6.12
CA PHE A 538 -17.51 -7.42 6.41
C PHE A 538 -17.44 -8.06 7.80
N ALA A 539 -17.96 -7.38 8.83
CA ALA A 539 -17.99 -7.88 10.19
C ALA A 539 -18.86 -9.12 10.35
N GLU A 540 -20.10 -9.08 9.84
CA GLU A 540 -21.03 -10.21 9.87
C GLU A 540 -20.52 -11.40 9.04
N SER A 541 -19.84 -11.16 7.91
CA SER A 541 -19.20 -12.23 7.14
C SER A 541 -18.08 -12.92 7.90
N LEU A 542 -17.19 -12.17 8.56
CA LEU A 542 -16.15 -12.76 9.40
C LEU A 542 -16.77 -13.58 10.54
N ARG A 543 -17.81 -13.04 11.20
CA ARG A 543 -18.52 -13.74 12.29
C ARG A 543 -19.11 -15.08 11.81
N LEU A 544 -19.86 -15.09 10.71
CA LEU A 544 -20.47 -16.32 10.16
C LEU A 544 -19.40 -17.34 9.72
N ILE A 545 -18.30 -16.89 9.12
CA ILE A 545 -17.17 -17.74 8.71
C ILE A 545 -16.47 -18.33 9.96
N ARG A 546 -16.26 -17.54 11.01
CA ARG A 546 -15.69 -17.98 12.29
C ARG A 546 -16.58 -18.98 13.02
N ASP A 547 -17.88 -18.70 13.09
CA ASP A 547 -18.83 -19.57 13.80
C ASP A 547 -18.90 -20.95 13.11
N ALA A 548 -18.86 -20.98 11.78
CA ALA A 548 -18.73 -22.21 10.99
C ALA A 548 -17.34 -22.89 11.15
N ALA A 549 -16.24 -22.13 11.17
CA ALA A 549 -14.91 -22.70 11.39
C ALA A 549 -14.76 -23.31 12.80
N SER A 550 -15.42 -22.71 13.80
CA SER A 550 -15.46 -23.16 15.18
C SER A 550 -16.24 -24.45 15.38
N SER A 551 -17.18 -24.78 14.48
CA SER A 551 -17.92 -26.06 14.55
C SER A 551 -17.09 -27.23 14.00
N LEU A 552 -16.19 -27.00 13.03
CA LEU A 552 -15.24 -28.03 12.57
C LEU A 552 -14.38 -28.58 13.72
N GLY A 553 -13.85 -27.69 14.56
CA GLY A 553 -13.03 -28.07 15.72
C GLY A 553 -13.80 -28.85 16.81
N LYS A 554 -15.14 -28.85 16.77
CA LYS A 554 -16.01 -29.52 17.75
C LYS A 554 -16.46 -30.92 17.31
N ASN A 555 -16.17 -31.36 16.07
CA ASN A 555 -16.50 -32.70 15.57
C ASN A 555 -15.25 -33.57 15.30
N PRO A 556 -14.46 -33.96 16.33
CA PRO A 556 -13.35 -34.89 16.17
C PRO A 556 -13.83 -36.36 16.08
N ARG A 557 -14.61 -36.70 15.03
CA ARG A 557 -14.85 -38.06 14.45
C ARG A 557 -16.06 -38.05 13.49
N ASN A 558 -15.80 -38.30 12.20
CA ASN A 558 -16.41 -39.39 11.41
C ASN A 558 -16.05 -39.24 9.92
N ASP A 559 -14.80 -39.62 9.61
CA ASP A 559 -14.30 -40.12 8.32
C ASP A 559 -13.07 -40.99 8.63
#